data_AF-A0A2S9G962-F1
#
_entry.id   AF-A0A2S9G962-F1
#
_cell.length_a   1.000
_cell.length_b   1.000
_cell.length_c   1.000
_cell.angle_alpha   90.00
_cell.angle_beta   90.00
_cell.angle_gamma   90.00
#
_symmetry.space_group_name_H-M   'P 1'
#
loop_
_entity.id
_entity.type
_entity.pdbx_description
1 polymer ?
#
loop_
_entity_poly.entity_id
_entity_poly.type
_entity_poly.pdbx_seq_one_letter_code
_entity_poly.pdbx_strand_id
1 'polypeptide(L)'
;GTADRPRLVVNRSARHIHVQLVDDLAGVTLAAASSIEADVRATEGDKKAASARVGQLIAERAKAAGIGEVVFDRGGYTYGGRIA
;
A
#
# COMPACT_ATOMS: atom_id res chain seq x y z
N GLY A 1 11.17 6.58 5.72
CA GLY A 1 10.86 5.56 6.71
C GLY A 1 12.14 4.87 7.07
N THR A 2 12.28 4.51 8.33
CA THR A 2 13.38 3.67 8.84
C THR A 2 12.92 2.21 8.87
N ALA A 3 13.79 1.27 9.22
CA ALA A 3 13.43 -0.14 9.36
C ALA A 3 12.27 -0.38 10.37
N ASP A 4 12.26 0.35 11.49
CA ASP A 4 11.22 0.24 12.53
C ASP A 4 9.91 0.93 12.13
N ARG A 5 10.01 1.99 11.31
CA ARG A 5 8.87 2.78 10.83
C ARG A 5 9.01 3.09 9.34
N PRO A 6 8.81 2.08 8.47
CA PRO A 6 8.98 2.25 7.04
C PRO A 6 7.88 3.15 6.46
N ARG A 7 8.17 3.71 5.29
CA ARG A 7 7.28 4.65 4.61
C ARG A 7 6.32 3.87 3.70
N LEU A 8 5.03 3.99 3.96
CA LEU A 8 3.97 3.43 3.12
C LEU A 8 3.63 4.42 2.02
N VAL A 9 4.24 4.27 0.85
CA VAL A 9 4.03 5.12 -0.31
C VAL A 9 2.83 4.65 -1.11
N VAL A 10 1.90 5.56 -1.40
CA VAL A 10 0.73 5.30 -2.24
C VAL A 10 0.88 5.97 -3.60
N ASN A 11 0.76 5.18 -4.66
CA ASN A 11 0.67 5.66 -6.04
C ASN A 11 -0.69 5.32 -6.64
N ARG A 12 -1.40 6.33 -7.14
CA ARG A 12 -2.75 6.19 -7.71
C ARG A 12 -2.79 6.72 -9.13
N SER A 13 -3.07 5.82 -10.07
CA SER A 13 -3.40 6.16 -11.46
C SER A 13 -4.91 6.14 -11.70
N ALA A 14 -5.34 6.46 -12.92
CA ALA A 14 -6.75 6.38 -13.31
C ALA A 14 -7.33 4.95 -13.24
N ARG A 15 -6.47 3.94 -13.44
CA ARG A 15 -6.86 2.53 -13.54
C ARG A 15 -6.44 1.69 -12.34
N HIS A 16 -5.28 1.97 -11.77
CA HIS A 16 -4.65 1.13 -10.75
C HIS A 16 -4.18 1.94 -9.55
N ILE A 17 -4.19 1.30 -8.39
CA ILE A 17 -3.52 1.74 -7.17
C ILE A 17 -2.40 0.76 -6.84
N HIS A 18 -1.28 1.32 -6.41
CA HIS A 18 -0.07 0.61 -5.99
C HIS A 18 0.36 1.18 -4.65
N VAL A 19 0.78 0.31 -3.75
CA VAL A 19 1.23 0.68 -2.41
C VAL A 19 2.53 -0.06 -2.12
N GLN A 20 3.51 0.64 -1.57
CA GLN A 20 4.83 0.08 -1.25
C GLN A 20 5.25 0.51 0.14
N LEU A 21 5.88 -0.41 0.85
CA LEU A 21 6.47 -0.19 2.15
C LEU A 21 7.99 -0.12 1.97
N VAL A 22 8.55 1.07 2.15
CA VAL A 22 9.94 1.37 1.81
C VAL A 22 10.73 1.74 3.05
N ASP A 23 11.88 1.10 3.23
CA ASP A 23 12.92 1.57 4.13
C ASP A 23 13.85 2.51 3.35
N ASP A 24 13.80 3.80 3.67
CA ASP A 24 14.59 4.82 2.98
C ASP A 24 16.06 4.81 3.43
N LEU A 25 16.39 4.19 4.59
CA LEU A 25 17.77 4.04 5.03
C LEU A 25 18.49 2.95 4.24
N ALA A 26 17.83 1.81 4.05
CA ALA A 26 18.35 0.70 3.26
C ALA A 26 18.11 0.88 1.76
N GLY A 27 17.17 1.75 1.36
CA GLY A 27 16.74 1.90 -0.03
C GLY A 27 15.98 0.68 -0.56
N VAL A 28 15.36 -0.11 0.33
CA VAL A 28 14.73 -1.40 0.01
C VAL A 28 13.21 -1.33 0.19
N THR A 29 12.48 -1.97 -0.72
CA THR A 29 11.04 -2.22 -0.55
C THR A 29 10.85 -3.49 0.26
N LEU A 30 10.29 -3.36 1.46
CA LEU A 30 10.04 -4.47 2.38
C LEU A 30 8.78 -5.25 2.00
N ALA A 31 7.76 -4.54 1.53
CA ALA A 31 6.52 -5.13 1.03
C ALA A 31 5.90 -4.24 -0.04
N ALA A 32 5.18 -4.83 -0.98
CA ALA A 32 4.41 -4.10 -1.98
C ALA A 32 3.04 -4.75 -2.14
N ALA A 33 2.03 -4.01 -2.56
CA ALA A 33 0.72 -4.51 -2.91
C ALA A 33 0.12 -3.68 -4.05
N SER A 34 -0.61 -4.29 -4.97
CA SER A 34 -1.28 -3.56 -6.05
C SER A 34 -2.61 -4.14 -6.49
N SER A 35 -3.43 -3.28 -7.08
CA SER A 35 -4.69 -3.67 -7.76
C SER A 35 -4.50 -4.49 -9.04
N ILE A 36 -3.26 -4.74 -9.46
CA ILE A 36 -2.96 -5.60 -10.61
C ILE A 36 -2.80 -7.07 -10.18
N GLU A 37 -2.53 -7.31 -8.90
CA GLU A 37 -2.38 -8.67 -8.37
C GLU A 37 -3.67 -9.47 -8.52
N ALA A 38 -3.53 -10.77 -8.82
CA ALA A 38 -4.65 -11.66 -9.10
C ALA A 38 -5.65 -11.68 -7.93
N ASP A 39 -5.15 -11.72 -6.68
CA ASP A 39 -5.97 -11.74 -5.46
C ASP A 39 -6.85 -10.48 -5.32
N VAL A 40 -6.37 -9.34 -5.82
CA VAL A 40 -7.11 -8.08 -5.78
C VAL A 40 -8.01 -7.93 -7.00
N ARG A 41 -7.56 -8.40 -8.18
CA ARG A 41 -8.39 -8.41 -9.40
C ARG A 41 -9.58 -9.35 -9.31
N ALA A 42 -9.45 -10.44 -8.55
CA ALA A 42 -10.54 -11.36 -8.26
C ALA A 42 -11.59 -10.76 -7.30
N THR A 43 -11.31 -9.60 -6.69
CA THR A 43 -12.27 -8.92 -5.81
C THR A 43 -13.37 -8.28 -6.65
N GLU A 44 -14.61 -8.72 -6.47
CA GLU A 44 -15.78 -8.08 -7.09
C GLU A 44 -16.06 -6.71 -6.45
N GLY A 45 -16.37 -5.71 -7.28
CA GLY A 45 -16.82 -4.38 -6.83
C GLY A 45 -16.08 -3.21 -7.49
N ASP A 46 -16.34 -2.01 -6.94
CA ASP A 46 -15.80 -0.76 -7.46
C ASP A 46 -14.31 -0.57 -7.15
N LYS A 47 -13.69 0.40 -7.83
CA LYS A 47 -12.29 0.80 -7.59
C LYS A 47 -11.99 1.18 -6.12
N LYS A 48 -12.99 1.52 -5.31
CA LYS A 48 -12.83 1.71 -3.85
C LYS A 48 -12.64 0.37 -3.11
N ALA A 49 -13.41 -0.65 -3.47
CA ALA A 49 -13.27 -1.99 -2.89
C ALA A 49 -11.91 -2.59 -3.21
N ALA A 50 -11.45 -2.43 -4.46
CA ALA A 50 -10.09 -2.82 -4.85
C ALA A 50 -9.02 -2.09 -4.01
N SER A 51 -9.15 -0.79 -3.78
CA SER A 51 -8.22 -0.02 -2.92
C SER A 51 -8.21 -0.51 -1.47
N ALA A 52 -9.38 -0.79 -0.89
CA ALA A 52 -9.47 -1.36 0.45
C ALA A 52 -8.78 -2.73 0.54
N ARG A 53 -8.95 -3.58 -0.49
CA ARG A 53 -8.29 -4.89 -0.55
C ARG A 53 -6.76 -4.76 -0.67
N VAL A 54 -6.25 -3.82 -1.47
CA VAL A 54 -4.80 -3.53 -1.51
C VAL A 54 -4.28 -3.12 -0.13
N GLY A 55 -5.02 -2.28 0.58
CA GLY A 55 -4.69 -1.85 1.95
C GLY A 55 -4.64 -3.01 2.95
N GLN A 56 -5.58 -3.96 2.86
CA GLN A 56 -5.56 -5.17 3.68
C GLN A 56 -4.34 -6.04 3.35
N LEU A 57 -4.07 -6.27 2.06
CA LEU A 57 -2.97 -7.14 1.62
C LEU A 57 -1.60 -6.60 2.06
N ILE A 58 -1.37 -5.28 1.96
CA ILE A 58 -0.11 -4.70 2.43
C ILE A 58 0.01 -4.75 3.96
N ALA A 59 -1.10 -4.61 4.70
CA ALA A 59 -1.09 -4.73 6.15
C ALA A 59 -0.79 -6.16 6.61
N GLU A 60 -1.33 -7.18 5.93
CA GLU A 60 -1.00 -8.59 6.17
C GLU A 60 0.49 -8.86 5.89
N ARG A 61 1.02 -8.35 4.78
CA ARG A 61 2.45 -8.47 4.43
C ARG A 61 3.35 -7.75 5.43
N ALA A 62 2.97 -6.56 5.87
CA ALA A 62 3.71 -5.80 6.88
C ALA A 62 3.75 -6.54 8.22
N LYS A 63 2.62 -7.10 8.67
CA LYS A 63 2.56 -7.93 9.89
C LYS A 63 3.43 -9.18 9.77
N ALA A 64 3.40 -9.87 8.63
CA ALA A 64 4.24 -11.04 8.38
C ALA A 64 5.74 -10.68 8.40
N ALA A 65 6.10 -9.46 7.99
CA ALA A 65 7.45 -8.92 8.08
C ALA A 65 7.81 -8.35 9.47
N GLY A 66 6.91 -8.42 10.46
CA GLY A 66 7.15 -7.93 11.82
C GLY A 66 7.03 -6.41 11.98
N ILE A 67 6.38 -5.72 11.05
CA ILE A 67 6.31 -4.26 11.01
C ILE A 67 4.97 -3.80 11.60
N GLY A 68 5.04 -3.13 12.76
CA GLY A 68 3.86 -2.64 13.49
C GLY A 68 3.52 -1.17 13.25
N GLU A 69 4.51 -0.34 12.93
CA GLU A 69 4.34 1.10 12.71
C GLU A 69 4.80 1.50 11.31
N VAL A 70 4.08 2.41 10.67
CA VAL A 70 4.42 2.90 9.33
C VAL A 70 4.15 4.40 9.23
N VAL A 71 4.89 5.09 8.37
CA VAL A 71 4.58 6.47 8.00
C VAL A 71 3.76 6.46 6.71
N PHE A 72 2.54 6.99 6.75
CA PHE A 72 1.70 7.08 5.55
C PHE A 72 2.15 8.23 4.64
N ASP A 73 2.62 7.88 3.44
CA ASP A 73 2.98 8.82 2.39
C ASP A 73 1.93 8.78 1.28
N ARG A 74 1.09 9.82 1.29
CA ARG A 74 0.00 10.01 0.34
C ARG A 74 0.45 10.40 -1.06
N GLY A 75 1.75 10.47 -1.36
CA GLY A 75 2.27 10.64 -2.73
C GLY A 75 1.81 11.92 -3.43
N GLY A 76 1.48 12.97 -2.66
CA GLY A 76 0.95 14.24 -3.19
C GLY A 76 -0.55 14.25 -3.49
N TYR A 77 -1.28 13.16 -3.26
CA TYR A 77 -2.73 13.13 -3.44
C TYR A 77 -3.48 13.68 -2.22
N THR A 78 -4.72 14.14 -2.45
CA THR A 78 -5.66 14.46 -1.37
C THR A 78 -6.04 13.18 -0.62
N TYR A 79 -6.02 13.23 0.71
CA TYR A 79 -6.51 12.14 1.54
C TYR A 79 -8.04 12.06 1.42
N GLY A 80 -8.52 11.05 0.68
CA GLY A 80 -9.93 10.86 0.41
C GLY A 80 -10.20 9.83 -0.67
N GLY A 81 -11.44 9.35 -0.73
CA GLY A 81 -11.90 8.44 -1.77
C GLY A 81 -11.23 7.06 -1.72
N ARG A 82 -10.18 6.86 -2.54
CA ARG A 82 -9.44 5.59 -2.65
C ARG A 82 -8.16 5.54 -1.81
N ILE A 83 -7.81 6.67 -1.20
CA ILE A 83 -6.57 6.84 -0.41
C ILE A 83 -6.89 6.85 1.10
N ALA A 84 -8.16 7.04 1.45
CA ALA A 84 -8.66 7.02 2.82
C ALA A 84 -9.28 5.65 3.15
#